data_AF-A0A699K7J6-F1
#
_entry.id   AF-A0A699K7J6-F1
#
_cell.length_a   1.000
_cell.length_b   1.000
_cell.length_c   1.000
_cell.angle_alpha   90.00
_cell.angle_beta   90.00
_cell.angle_gamma   90.00
#
_symmetry.space_group_name_H-M   'P 1'
#
loop_
_entity.id
_entity.type
_entity.pdbx_description
1 polymer ?
#
loop_
_entity_poly.entity_id
_entity_poly.type
_entity_poly.pdbx_seq_one_letter_code
_entity_poly.pdbx_strand_id
1 'polypeptide(L)' 'MVGSNIDGYTTRFHELARLVPHMVNPEGQRVNCYIRGLAPVIKPHVTSSKPATIQGVVRMANCLTTN' A
#
# COMPACT_ATOMS: atom_id res chain seq x y z
N MET A 1 17.27 8.93 -0.80
CA MET A 1 16.74 7.55 -0.88
C MET A 1 15.22 7.62 -1.02
N VAL A 2 14.71 7.78 -2.25
CA VAL A 2 13.29 8.08 -2.54
C VAL A 2 12.82 7.15 -3.66
N GLY A 3 12.79 5.85 -3.36
CA GLY A 3 12.42 4.78 -4.31
C GLY A 3 12.51 3.40 -3.67
N SER A 4 13.55 3.16 -2.86
CA SER A 4 13.76 1.90 -2.14
C SER A 4 12.76 1.60 -1.02
N ASN A 5 11.89 2.55 -0.63
CA ASN A 5 11.02 2.37 0.53
C ASN A 5 9.69 1.67 0.20
N ILE A 6 9.12 1.87 -1.00
CA ILE A 6 7.82 1.26 -1.34
C ILE A 6 7.95 -0.21 -1.70
N ASP A 7 8.94 -0.62 -2.48
CA ASP A 7 9.11 -2.05 -2.80
C ASP A 7 9.42 -2.88 -1.56
N GLY A 8 10.28 -2.36 -0.66
CA GLY A 8 10.56 -2.98 0.63
C GLY A 8 9.32 -3.03 1.53
N TYR A 9 8.56 -1.93 1.61
CA TYR A 9 7.29 -1.89 2.35
C TYR A 9 6.26 -2.89 1.79
N THR A 10 6.10 -2.95 0.47
CA THR A 10 5.17 -3.86 -0.22
C THR A 10 5.51 -5.31 0.06
N THR A 11 6.80 -5.66 -0.02
CA THR A 11 7.29 -7.00 0.30
C THR A 11 6.93 -7.39 1.73
N ARG A 12 7.29 -6.55 2.70
CA ARG A 12 6.97 -6.78 4.12
C ARG A 12 5.47 -6.86 4.40
N PHE A 13 4.67 -6.03 3.71
CA PHE A 13 3.23 -6.07 3.82
C PHE A 13 2.69 -7.43 3.36
N HIS A 14 3.19 -7.97 2.24
CA HIS A 14 2.78 -9.29 1.76
C HIS A 14 3.19 -10.42 2.69
N GLU A 15 4.37 -10.35 3.30
CA GLU A 15 4.81 -11.31 4.32
C GLU A 15 3.87 -11.30 5.53
N LEU A 16 3.55 -10.12 6.08
CA LEU A 16 2.62 -9.99 7.20
C LEU A 16 1.19 -10.43 6.84
N ALA A 17 0.74 -10.12 5.63
CA ALA A 17 -0.56 -10.53 5.11
C ALA A 17 -0.70 -12.05 5.00
N ARG A 18 0.40 -12.79 4.81
CA ARG A 18 0.42 -14.26 4.84
C ARG A 18 0.28 -14.81 6.26
N LEU A 19 0.87 -14.14 7.24
CA LEU A 19 0.76 -14.54 8.65
C LEU A 19 -0.63 -14.28 9.21
N VAL A 20 -1.31 -13.23 8.73
CA VAL A 20 -2.61 -12.81 9.28
C VAL A 20 -3.66 -12.61 8.16
N PRO A 21 -4.07 -13.69 7.46
CA PRO A 21 -4.90 -13.60 6.25
C PRO A 21 -6.31 -13.03 6.50
N HIS A 22 -6.84 -13.18 7.72
CA HIS A 22 -8.16 -12.67 8.09
C HIS A 22 -8.21 -11.13 8.23
N MET A 23 -7.06 -10.46 8.41
CA MET A 23 -6.99 -8.99 8.49
C MET A 23 -6.88 -8.31 7.12
N VAL A 24 -6.73 -9.10 6.05
CA VAL A 24 -6.53 -8.63 4.67
C VAL A 24 -7.56 -9.24 3.71
N ASN A 25 -8.63 -9.80 4.24
CA ASN A 25 -9.72 -10.41 3.48
C ASN A 25 -11.05 -9.82 4.00
N PRO A 26 -11.88 -9.17 3.17
CA PRO A 26 -11.83 -9.03 1.71
C PRO A 26 -10.83 -7.99 1.18
N GLU A 27 -10.69 -7.89 -0.15
CA GLU A 27 -9.71 -7.00 -0.81
C GLU A 27 -9.79 -5.54 -0.36
N GLY A 28 -10.98 -5.02 -0.07
CA GLY A 28 -11.15 -3.66 0.48
C GLY A 28 -10.43 -3.46 1.81
N GLN A 29 -10.38 -4.50 2.67
CA GLN A 29 -9.63 -4.44 3.93
C GLN A 29 -8.13 -4.47 3.66
N ARG A 30 -7.68 -5.25 2.67
CA ARG A 30 -6.28 -5.28 2.23
C ARG A 30 -5.80 -3.91 1.76
N VAL A 31 -6.60 -3.24 0.93
CA VAL A 31 -6.34 -1.89 0.45
C VAL A 31 -6.26 -0.91 1.61
N ASN A 32 -7.23 -0.94 2.53
CA ASN A 32 -7.24 -0.07 3.70
C ASN A 32 -6.00 -0.27 4.59
N CYS A 33 -5.66 -1.53 4.93
CA CYS A 33 -4.47 -1.86 5.70
C CYS A 33 -3.19 -1.35 5.02
N TYR A 34 -3.09 -1.49 3.70
CA TYR A 34 -1.92 -0.99 2.97
C TYR A 34 -1.82 0.55 3.02
N ILE A 35 -2.92 1.27 2.78
CA ILE A 35 -2.97 2.74 2.84
C ILE A 35 -2.64 3.24 4.25
N ARG A 36 -3.05 2.51 5.30
CA ARG A 36 -2.79 2.88 6.69
C ARG A 36 -1.30 2.94 7.02
N GLY A 37 -0.48 2.06 6.46
CA GLY A 37 0.97 2.03 6.67
C GLY A 37 1.79 2.88 5.70
N LEU A 38 1.16 3.59 4.76
CA LEU A 38 1.87 4.53 3.88
C LEU A 38 2.35 5.77 4.64
N ALA A 39 3.43 6.36 4.11
CA ALA A 39 3.95 7.63 4.63
C ALA A 39 2.88 8.74 4.54
N PRO A 40 2.78 9.64 5.54
CA PRO A 40 1.78 10.69 5.58
C PRO A 40 1.76 11.61 4.35
N VAL A 41 2.91 11.78 3.69
CA VAL A 41 3.04 12.60 2.48
C VAL A 41 2.26 12.02 1.30
N ILE A 42 2.33 10.71 1.05
CA ILE A 42 1.69 10.07 -0.12
C ILE A 42 0.28 9.56 0.17
N LYS A 43 -0.01 9.26 1.44
CA LYS A 43 -1.30 8.71 1.90
C LYS A 43 -2.53 9.52 1.44
N PRO A 44 -2.58 10.86 1.55
CA PRO A 44 -3.76 11.63 1.11
C PRO A 44 -3.96 11.56 -0.40
N HIS A 45 -2.88 11.57 -1.19
CA HIS A 45 -2.95 11.44 -2.64
C HIS A 45 -3.53 10.07 -3.05
N VAL A 46 -3.02 8.99 -2.46
CA VAL A 46 -3.52 7.63 -2.72
C VAL A 46 -4.97 7.46 -2.27
N THR A 47 -5.34 8.05 -1.13
CA THR A 47 -6.72 7.96 -0.59
C THR A 47 -7.72 8.69 -1.49
N SER A 48 -7.34 9.84 -2.06
CA SER A 48 -8.19 10.62 -2.97
C SER A 48 -8.56 9.83 -4.23
N SER A 49 -7.63 9.02 -4.74
CA SER A 49 -7.83 8.18 -5.94
C SER A 49 -8.73 6.97 -5.73
N LYS A 50 -9.15 6.67 -4.49
CA LYS A 50 -10.05 5.55 -4.13
C LYS A 50 -9.72 4.23 -4.84
N PRO A 51 -8.51 3.68 -4.65
CA PRO A 51 -8.13 2.42 -5.27
C PRO A 51 -9.06 1.28 -4.85
N ALA A 52 -9.46 0.44 -5.81
CA ALA A 52 -10.25 -0.75 -5.56
C ALA A 52 -9.39 -1.99 -5.27
N THR A 53 -8.13 -2.01 -5.73
CA THR A 53 -7.25 -3.19 -5.69
C THR A 53 -5.89 -2.88 -5.08
N ILE A 54 -5.27 -3.88 -4.46
CA ILE A 54 -3.93 -3.73 -3.85
C ILE A 54 -2.88 -3.32 -4.88
N GLN A 55 -2.97 -3.85 -6.10
CA GLN A 55 -2.07 -3.52 -7.21
C GLN A 55 -2.22 -2.06 -7.62
N GLY A 56 -3.44 -1.53 -7.63
CA GLY A 56 -3.70 -0.12 -7.88
C GLY A 56 -3.02 0.78 -6.84
N VAL A 57 -3.14 0.43 -5.56
CA VAL A 57 -2.50 1.16 -4.46
C VAL A 57 -0.97 1.18 -4.60
N VAL A 58 -0.36 0.01 -4.82
CA VAL A 58 1.10 -0.15 -4.96
C VAL A 58 1.62 0.68 -6.12
N ARG A 59 0.96 0.62 -7.28
CA ARG A 59 1.35 1.40 -8.46
C ARG A 59 1.31 2.90 -8.20
N MET A 60 0.26 3.40 -7.55
CA MET A 60 0.17 4.82 -7.20
C MET A 60 1.22 5.25 -6.18
N ALA A 61 1.48 4.43 -5.15
CA ALA A 61 2.51 4.70 -4.16
C ALA A 61 3.91 4.78 -4.82
N ASN A 62 4.19 3.90 -5.78
CA ASN A 62 5.43 3.94 -6.57
C ASN A 62 5.51 5.20 -7.44
N CYS A 63 4.44 5.59 -8.15
CA CYS A 63 4.44 6.82 -8.95
C CYS A 63 4.69 8.09 -8.12
N LEU A 64 4.17 8.13 -6.89
CA LEU A 64 4.31 9.28 -5.98
C LEU A 64 5.64 9.32 -5.23
N THR A 65 6.38 8.20 -5.19
CA THR A 65 7.66 8.10 -4.49
C THR A 65 8.86 8.23 -5.43
N THR A 66 8.73 7.95 -6.73
CA THR A 66 9.86 8.00 -7.68
C THR A 66 10.03 9.36 -8.39
N ASN A 67 9.50 10.46 -7.82
CA ASN A 67 9.76 11.83 -8.31
C ASN A 67 10.78 12.55 -7.44
#